data_AF-A0A7J9X341-F1
#
_entry.id   AF-A0A7J9X341-F1
#
_cell.length_a   1.000
_cell.length_b   1.000
_cell.length_c   1.000
_cell.angle_alpha   90.00
_cell.angle_beta   90.00
_cell.angle_gamma   90.00
#
_symmetry.space_group_name_H-M   'P 1'
#
loop_
_entity.id
_entity.type
_entity.pdbx_description
1 polymer ?
#
loop_
_entity_poly.entity_id
_entity_poly.type
_entity_poly.pdbx_seq_one_letter_code
_entity_poly.pdbx_strand_id
1 'polypeptide(L)'
;MSVTRSVLTGIAAAASSMALLGVAMPAHADVSSEKRVVTCVLKRGGGAECKPGRLRAADYTAVARFYQHPNYKGKMHEYLLPSLEAKCTSAYDDEYHANIPHGTFWDNRISSVDTAFDRASRRAKCDVKLYDGHHLHAGRKGSTTWIHEHPRLSRLGDGFDNRASSFRVS
;
A
#
# COMPACT_ATOMS: atom_id res chain seq x y z
N MET A 1 -50.85 -48.33 -42.39
CA MET A 1 -51.18 -48.39 -43.84
C MET A 1 -51.46 -46.96 -44.31
N SER A 2 -50.70 -46.52 -45.33
CA SER A 2 -51.01 -45.56 -46.42
C SER A 2 -52.07 -44.44 -46.24
N VAL A 3 -51.96 -43.21 -46.75
CA VAL A 3 -51.08 -42.56 -47.75
C VAL A 3 -51.22 -41.03 -47.65
N THR A 4 -50.13 -40.36 -48.03
CA THR A 4 -49.80 -38.96 -48.38
C THR A 4 -50.87 -38.04 -48.97
N ARG A 5 -50.74 -36.72 -48.70
CA ARG A 5 -50.78 -35.67 -49.75
C ARG A 5 -50.09 -34.37 -49.31
N SER A 6 -49.09 -33.98 -50.10
CA SER A 6 -48.33 -32.72 -50.02
C SER A 6 -49.06 -31.58 -50.74
N VAL A 7 -48.90 -30.35 -50.26
CA VAL A 7 -48.98 -29.13 -51.10
C VAL A 7 -47.83 -28.20 -50.69
N LEU A 8 -46.99 -27.88 -51.67
CA LEU A 8 -45.93 -26.87 -51.61
C LEU A 8 -46.49 -25.54 -52.14
N THR A 9 -46.21 -24.44 -51.43
CA THR A 9 -46.20 -23.05 -51.94
C THR A 9 -45.44 -22.29 -50.84
N GLY A 10 -44.36 -21.56 -51.05
CA GLY A 10 -43.81 -20.95 -52.25
C GLY A 10 -43.43 -19.51 -51.89
N ILE A 11 -42.13 -19.29 -51.68
CA ILE A 11 -41.36 -18.06 -51.96
C ILE A 11 -41.45 -16.86 -50.98
N ALA A 12 -40.26 -16.60 -50.41
CA ALA A 12 -39.61 -15.33 -50.07
C ALA A 12 -40.28 -14.31 -49.14
N ALA A 13 -39.52 -13.85 -48.13
CA ALA A 13 -38.82 -12.56 -48.22
C ALA A 13 -37.97 -12.29 -46.96
N ALA A 14 -36.85 -11.62 -47.20
CA ALA A 14 -36.07 -10.76 -46.30
C ALA A 14 -35.55 -11.41 -45.00
N ALA A 15 -34.26 -11.77 -44.91
CA ALA A 15 -33.17 -10.84 -44.67
C ALA A 15 -33.44 -9.87 -43.50
N SER A 16 -32.91 -10.20 -42.34
CA SER A 16 -32.40 -9.24 -41.35
C SER A 16 -31.46 -9.99 -40.41
N SER A 17 -30.20 -10.05 -40.83
CA SER A 17 -29.08 -10.40 -39.97
C SER A 17 -28.97 -9.34 -38.88
N MET A 18 -29.31 -9.68 -37.64
CA MET A 18 -28.70 -9.08 -36.47
C MET A 18 -27.86 -10.16 -35.79
N ALA A 19 -26.74 -10.50 -36.44
CA ALA A 19 -25.64 -11.11 -35.71
C ALA A 19 -25.11 -10.02 -34.79
N LEU A 20 -25.54 -10.07 -33.53
CA LEU A 20 -24.86 -9.40 -32.43
C LEU A 20 -23.39 -9.83 -32.51
N LEU A 21 -22.54 -8.93 -33.03
CA LEU A 21 -21.12 -8.97 -32.76
C LEU A 21 -20.99 -8.72 -31.26
N GLY A 22 -21.14 -9.81 -30.51
CA GLY A 22 -20.58 -9.93 -29.17
C GLY A 22 -19.07 -9.86 -29.35
N VAL A 23 -18.55 -8.64 -29.43
CA VAL A 23 -17.19 -8.37 -29.00
C VAL A 23 -17.14 -8.87 -27.57
N ALA A 24 -16.63 -10.09 -27.40
CA ALA A 24 -16.13 -10.57 -26.15
C ALA A 24 -15.04 -9.58 -25.76
N MET A 25 -15.45 -8.51 -25.08
CA MET A 25 -14.51 -7.70 -24.34
C MET A 25 -13.75 -8.69 -23.47
N PRO A 26 -12.40 -8.68 -23.50
CA PRO A 26 -11.67 -9.46 -22.53
C PRO A 26 -12.27 -9.07 -21.19
N ALA A 27 -12.83 -10.06 -20.49
CA ALA A 27 -13.12 -9.90 -19.10
C ALA A 27 -11.80 -9.40 -18.52
N HIS A 28 -11.73 -8.11 -18.20
CA HIS A 28 -10.73 -7.62 -17.30
C HIS A 28 -10.98 -8.48 -16.07
N ALA A 29 -10.16 -9.52 -15.94
CA ALA A 29 -10.00 -10.22 -14.69
C ALA A 29 -9.75 -9.09 -13.72
N ASP A 30 -10.79 -8.77 -12.95
CA ASP A 30 -10.70 -7.89 -11.82
C ASP A 30 -9.68 -8.61 -10.96
N VAL A 31 -8.42 -8.18 -11.10
CA VAL A 31 -7.32 -8.67 -10.30
C VAL A 31 -7.75 -8.25 -8.92
N SER A 32 -8.38 -9.20 -8.23
CA SER A 32 -8.78 -9.10 -6.84
C SER A 32 -7.71 -8.24 -6.19
N SER A 33 -8.11 -7.05 -5.78
CA SER A 33 -7.27 -6.09 -5.08
C SER A 33 -6.97 -6.69 -3.72
N GLU A 34 -6.24 -7.80 -3.72
CA GLU A 34 -5.50 -8.27 -2.58
C GLU A 34 -4.70 -7.06 -2.16
N LYS A 35 -4.97 -6.60 -0.94
CA LYS A 35 -4.12 -5.67 -0.23
C LYS A 35 -2.74 -6.29 -0.21
N ARG A 36 -1.93 -6.03 -1.26
CA ARG A 36 -0.57 -6.53 -1.37
C ARG A 36 0.21 -5.83 -0.28
N VAL A 37 0.36 -6.53 0.84
CA VAL A 37 1.21 -6.12 1.93
C VAL A 37 2.64 -6.42 1.50
N VAL A 38 3.49 -5.40 1.57
CA VAL A 38 4.94 -5.57 1.48
C VAL A 38 5.48 -5.39 2.89
N THR A 39 6.27 -6.35 3.34
CA THR A 39 6.93 -6.27 4.65
C THR A 39 8.39 -5.92 4.46
N CYS A 40 8.88 -4.95 5.21
CA CYS A 40 10.24 -4.43 5.15
C CYS A 40 10.91 -4.56 6.51
N VAL A 41 12.02 -5.28 6.60
CA VAL A 41 12.82 -5.36 7.83
C VAL A 41 13.86 -4.25 7.82
N LEU A 42 13.79 -3.34 8.80
CA LEU A 42 14.75 -2.26 8.99
C LEU A 42 16.08 -2.80 9.53
N LYS A 43 17.18 -2.21 9.08
CA LYS A 43 18.53 -2.57 9.55
C LYS A 43 19.11 -1.49 10.44
N ARG A 44 19.85 -1.92 11.47
CA ARG A 44 20.66 -1.01 12.28
C ARG A 44 21.73 -0.35 11.40
N GLY A 45 21.88 0.97 11.52
CA GLY A 45 22.77 1.75 10.64
C GLY A 45 22.17 2.17 9.31
N GLY A 46 20.95 1.74 8.98
CA GLY A 46 20.17 2.26 7.85
C GLY A 46 19.75 1.25 6.79
N GLY A 47 18.66 1.57 6.11
CA GLY A 47 18.08 0.78 5.03
C GLY A 47 17.01 -0.22 5.50
N ALA A 48 16.37 -0.86 4.52
CA ALA A 48 15.38 -1.88 4.75
C ALA A 48 15.45 -2.98 3.67
N GLU A 49 15.16 -4.22 4.06
CA GLU A 49 14.93 -5.32 3.12
C GLU A 49 13.45 -5.63 3.02
N CYS A 50 12.88 -5.44 1.83
CA CYS A 50 11.45 -5.63 1.58
C CYS A 50 11.16 -6.93 0.83
N LYS A 51 10.11 -7.63 1.25
CA LYS A 51 9.57 -8.83 0.59
C LYS A 51 8.04 -8.75 0.49
N PRO A 52 7.44 -9.28 -0.58
CA PRO A 52 5.99 -9.39 -0.67
C PRO A 52 5.46 -10.37 0.38
N GLY A 53 4.26 -10.10 0.91
CA GLY A 53 3.61 -10.91 1.94
C GLY A 53 3.93 -10.44 3.36
N ARG A 54 3.40 -11.18 4.35
CA ARG A 54 3.63 -10.92 5.79
C ARG A 54 4.73 -11.84 6.32
N LEU A 55 5.61 -11.30 7.17
CA LEU A 55 6.57 -12.09 7.92
C LEU A 55 5.95 -12.61 9.24
N ARG A 56 6.52 -13.68 9.81
CA ARG A 56 6.06 -14.24 11.09
C ARG A 56 6.33 -13.25 12.22
N ALA A 57 5.29 -12.91 12.98
CA ALA A 57 5.35 -11.90 14.04
C ALA A 57 6.18 -12.31 15.28
N ALA A 58 6.58 -13.57 15.42
CA ALA A 58 7.36 -14.02 16.59
C ALA A 58 8.77 -13.40 16.61
N ASP A 59 9.39 -13.28 15.43
CA ASP A 59 10.78 -12.83 15.31
C ASP A 59 10.89 -11.32 15.10
N TYR A 60 9.76 -10.66 14.83
CA TYR A 60 9.73 -9.26 14.41
C TYR A 60 8.61 -8.46 15.07
N THR A 61 8.94 -7.23 15.41
CA THR A 61 7.98 -6.23 15.90
C THR A 61 7.68 -5.23 14.79
N ALA A 62 6.39 -5.09 14.46
CA ALA A 62 5.95 -4.00 13.58
C ALA A 62 6.14 -2.66 14.28
N VAL A 63 6.73 -1.71 13.57
CA VAL A 63 7.04 -0.37 14.09
C VAL A 63 6.28 0.73 13.35
N ALA A 64 6.05 0.55 12.06
CA ALA A 64 5.29 1.50 11.26
C ALA A 64 4.62 0.81 10.07
N ARG A 65 3.48 1.32 9.66
CA ARG A 65 2.75 0.94 8.45
C ARG A 65 2.42 2.19 7.66
N PHE A 66 2.74 2.18 6.38
CA PHE A 66 2.57 3.32 5.50
C PHE A 66 1.55 2.97 4.43
N TYR A 67 0.55 3.83 4.26
CA TYR A 67 -0.61 3.58 3.42
C TYR A 67 -0.72 4.58 2.29
N GLN A 68 -1.11 4.08 1.11
CA GLN A 68 -1.30 4.91 -0.09
C GLN A 68 -2.34 6.02 0.11
N HIS A 69 -3.39 5.73 0.88
CA HIS A 69 -4.53 6.62 1.01
C HIS A 69 -4.72 7.04 2.46
N PRO A 70 -5.44 8.15 2.71
CA PRO A 70 -5.84 8.53 4.05
C PRO A 70 -6.67 7.44 4.74
N ASN A 71 -6.71 7.49 6.07
CA ASN A 71 -7.47 6.62 6.96
C ASN A 71 -7.07 5.14 6.83
N TYR A 72 -5.77 4.88 6.64
CA TYR A 72 -5.18 3.54 6.63
C TYR A 72 -5.74 2.64 5.52
N LYS A 73 -5.92 3.21 4.32
CA LYS A 73 -6.51 2.53 3.16
C LYS A 73 -5.51 2.36 2.01
N GLY A 74 -5.87 1.47 1.08
CA GLY A 74 -5.07 1.17 -0.11
C GLY A 74 -3.95 0.17 0.16
N LYS A 75 -2.97 0.18 -0.73
CA LYS A 75 -1.73 -0.61 -0.58
C LYS A 75 -0.95 -0.12 0.64
N MET A 76 -0.21 -1.05 1.26
CA MET A 76 0.47 -0.81 2.52
C MET A 76 1.85 -1.47 2.55
N HIS A 77 2.82 -0.73 3.09
CA HIS A 77 4.13 -1.28 3.46
C HIS A 77 4.25 -1.32 4.99
N GLU A 78 4.54 -2.49 5.54
CA GLU A 78 4.75 -2.72 6.96
C GLU A 78 6.25 -2.79 7.23
N TYR A 79 6.73 -1.96 8.16
CA TYR A 79 8.12 -1.92 8.56
C TYR A 79 8.28 -2.57 9.92
N LEU A 80 9.27 -3.45 9.99
CA LEU A 80 9.54 -4.31 11.12
C LEU A 80 10.96 -4.08 11.64
N LEU A 81 11.14 -4.28 12.94
CA LEU A 81 12.45 -4.50 13.56
C LEU A 81 12.52 -5.91 14.13
N PRO A 82 13.72 -6.52 14.19
CA PRO A 82 13.90 -7.75 14.98
C PRO A 82 13.42 -7.54 16.42
N SER A 83 12.63 -8.47 16.97
CA SER A 83 11.97 -8.27 18.27
C SER A 83 12.94 -8.01 19.43
N LEU A 84 14.17 -8.56 19.37
CA LEU A 84 15.21 -8.33 20.38
C LEU A 84 15.90 -6.97 20.25
N GLU A 85 15.74 -6.30 19.10
CA GLU A 85 16.35 -5.00 18.80
C GLU A 85 15.36 -3.85 18.83
N ALA A 86 14.06 -4.14 18.80
CA ALA A 86 13.00 -3.13 18.76
C ALA A 86 12.97 -2.27 20.04
N LYS A 87 13.81 -1.23 20.05
CA LYS A 87 13.90 -0.23 21.12
C LYS A 87 13.36 1.08 20.59
N CYS A 88 12.06 1.22 20.66
CA CYS A 88 11.45 2.51 20.39
C CYS A 88 11.49 3.33 21.69
N THR A 89 12.32 4.36 21.70
CA THR A 89 12.70 5.15 22.87
C THR A 89 12.27 6.59 22.68
N SER A 90 11.70 7.18 23.73
CA SER A 90 11.31 8.60 23.72
C SER A 90 12.50 9.57 23.71
N ALA A 91 13.71 9.08 23.97
CA ALA A 91 14.94 9.85 23.92
C ALA A 91 15.52 9.93 22.49
N TYR A 92 15.01 9.10 21.57
CA TYR A 92 15.47 9.00 20.19
C TYR A 92 16.94 8.58 20.03
N ASP A 93 17.42 7.74 20.96
CA ASP A 93 18.82 7.29 21.00
C ASP A 93 19.10 6.14 20.01
N ASP A 94 18.08 5.33 19.71
CA ASP A 94 18.15 4.20 18.78
C ASP A 94 17.28 4.49 17.53
N GLU A 95 17.81 5.27 16.59
CA GLU A 95 17.09 5.61 15.36
C GLU A 95 17.33 4.58 14.24
N TYR A 96 16.24 4.16 13.61
CA TYR A 96 16.25 3.36 12.40
C TYR A 96 15.75 4.19 11.24
N HIS A 97 16.31 3.99 10.05
CA HIS A 97 15.98 4.85 8.92
C HIS A 97 15.98 4.10 7.61
N ALA A 98 15.15 4.56 6.67
CA ALA A 98 15.14 4.03 5.32
C ALA A 98 14.95 5.16 4.29
N ASN A 99 15.78 5.11 3.26
CA ASN A 99 15.61 5.87 2.03
C ASN A 99 14.72 5.04 1.10
N ILE A 100 13.68 5.65 0.56
CA ILE A 100 12.78 4.97 -0.37
C ILE A 100 13.36 5.12 -1.78
N PRO A 101 13.66 4.02 -2.49
CA PRO A 101 14.14 4.13 -3.87
C PRO A 101 13.07 4.77 -4.78
N HIS A 102 13.53 5.51 -5.78
CA HIS A 102 12.67 6.07 -6.83
C HIS A 102 11.84 4.99 -7.53
N GLY A 103 10.63 5.37 -7.96
CA GLY A 103 9.75 4.51 -8.74
C GLY A 103 9.14 3.33 -7.97
N THR A 104 9.36 3.28 -6.65
CA THR A 104 8.70 2.30 -5.80
C THR A 104 7.26 2.72 -5.48
N PHE A 105 6.47 1.81 -4.93
CA PHE A 105 5.10 2.10 -4.49
C PHE A 105 5.04 3.29 -3.52
N TRP A 106 6.07 3.45 -2.70
CA TRP A 106 6.07 4.48 -1.68
C TRP A 106 6.36 5.86 -2.27
N ASP A 107 7.27 5.96 -3.25
CA ASP A 107 7.79 7.22 -3.82
C ASP A 107 6.68 8.27 -4.04
N ASN A 108 6.61 9.23 -3.10
CA ASN A 108 5.64 10.33 -3.10
C ASN A 108 4.17 9.88 -3.20
N ARG A 109 3.78 8.80 -2.50
CA ARG A 109 2.42 8.22 -2.58
C ARG A 109 1.75 7.94 -1.24
N ILE A 110 2.44 8.20 -0.12
CA ILE A 110 1.89 7.90 1.21
C ILE A 110 0.99 9.03 1.67
N SER A 111 -0.15 8.67 2.25
CA SER A 111 -1.11 9.64 2.79
C SER A 111 -1.55 9.33 4.22
N SER A 112 -1.17 8.19 4.81
CA SER A 112 -1.35 7.92 6.24
C SER A 112 -0.31 6.96 6.80
N VAL A 113 -0.06 7.05 8.12
CA VAL A 113 0.89 6.22 8.85
C VAL A 113 0.23 5.64 10.11
N ASP A 114 0.35 4.34 10.33
CA ASP A 114 -0.01 3.65 11.59
C ASP A 114 1.29 3.14 12.22
N THR A 115 1.73 3.80 13.29
CA THR A 115 2.86 3.34 14.10
C THR A 115 2.34 2.29 15.07
N ALA A 116 2.67 1.03 14.81
CA ALA A 116 2.00 -0.14 15.37
C ALA A 116 1.56 0.08 16.84
N PHE A 117 0.26 0.24 17.00
CA PHE A 117 -0.36 0.49 18.29
C PHE A 117 -0.31 -0.78 19.14
N ASP A 118 0.38 -0.74 20.27
CA ASP A 118 0.20 -1.75 21.30
C ASP A 118 -1.16 -1.54 21.97
N ARG A 119 -2.12 -2.40 21.64
CA ARG A 119 -3.48 -2.33 22.19
C ARG A 119 -3.53 -2.53 23.70
N ALA A 120 -2.58 -3.23 24.30
CA ALA A 120 -2.54 -3.45 25.73
C ALA A 120 -2.07 -2.20 26.48
N SER A 121 -1.03 -1.51 25.98
CA SER A 121 -0.50 -0.29 26.59
C SER A 121 -1.14 1.01 26.08
N ARG A 122 -2.00 0.93 25.06
CA ARG A 122 -2.59 2.08 24.33
C ARG A 122 -1.55 3.09 23.84
N ARG A 123 -0.36 2.63 23.48
CA ARG A 123 0.73 3.48 22.99
C ARG A 123 1.14 3.02 21.60
N ALA A 124 1.39 4.00 20.73
CA ALA A 124 2.22 3.78 19.55
C ALA A 124 3.55 3.20 20.04
N LYS A 125 3.99 2.09 19.46
CA LYS A 125 5.27 1.51 19.87
C LYS A 125 6.43 2.44 19.55
N CYS A 126 6.34 3.20 18.45
CA CYS A 126 7.43 4.01 17.92
C CYS A 126 6.91 5.32 17.34
N ASP A 127 7.78 6.31 17.30
CA ASP A 127 7.56 7.58 16.61
C ASP A 127 8.19 7.52 15.22
N VAL A 128 7.58 8.22 14.27
CA VAL A 128 8.08 8.35 12.91
C VAL A 128 8.40 9.81 12.62
N LYS A 129 9.48 10.05 11.89
CA LYS A 129 9.76 11.34 11.27
C LYS A 129 9.87 11.14 9.77
N LEU A 130 9.06 11.86 9.01
CA LEU A 130 9.01 11.76 7.56
C LEU A 130 9.85 12.86 6.92
N TYR A 131 10.42 12.58 5.76
CA TYR A 131 11.24 13.50 5.00
C TYR A 131 10.77 13.57 3.55
N ASP A 132 10.68 14.79 3.03
CA ASP A 132 10.41 15.17 1.66
C ASP A 132 11.75 15.21 0.94
N GLY A 133 12.03 14.11 0.22
CA GLY A 133 13.31 13.78 -0.35
C GLY A 133 13.74 12.34 -0.09
N HIS A 134 14.46 11.76 -1.05
CA HIS A 134 14.94 10.37 -1.01
C HIS A 134 16.18 10.17 -0.13
N HIS A 135 16.75 11.27 0.34
CA HIS A 135 17.91 11.27 1.22
C HIS A 135 17.57 11.99 2.52
N LEU A 136 18.04 11.43 3.64
CA LEU A 136 17.86 11.98 4.98
C LEU A 136 18.74 13.21 5.19
N HIS A 137 18.40 14.32 4.55
CA HIS A 137 19.06 15.58 4.80
C HIS A 137 18.39 16.31 5.97
N ALA A 138 19.11 16.37 7.09
CA ALA A 138 18.77 17.24 8.22
C ALA A 138 19.07 18.70 7.82
N GLY A 139 18.23 19.30 7.00
CA GLY A 139 18.61 20.55 6.36
C GLY A 139 17.49 21.30 5.64
N ARG A 140 16.57 21.85 6.41
CA ARG A 140 15.85 23.12 6.16
C ARG A 140 14.52 23.18 5.39
N LYS A 141 14.01 22.20 4.62
CA LYS A 141 12.66 22.41 3.98
C LYS A 141 11.71 21.22 3.79
N GLY A 142 11.95 20.06 4.40
CA GLY A 142 11.11 18.91 4.08
C GLY A 142 11.08 17.83 5.14
N SER A 143 10.71 18.10 6.38
CA SER A 143 10.46 17.02 7.33
C SER A 143 9.32 17.33 8.27
N THR A 144 8.63 16.30 8.75
CA THR A 144 7.67 16.45 9.86
C THR A 144 8.42 16.62 11.18
N THR A 145 7.69 16.96 12.25
CA THR A 145 8.12 16.61 13.61
C THR A 145 8.09 15.09 13.78
N TRP A 146 8.56 14.56 14.91
CA TRP A 146 8.21 13.20 15.30
C TRP A 146 6.68 13.12 15.45
N ILE A 147 6.09 12.08 14.86
CA ILE A 147 4.65 11.83 14.84
C ILE A 147 4.39 10.38 15.24
N HIS A 148 3.25 10.15 15.88
CA HIS A 148 2.71 8.80 16.05
C HIS A 148 1.89 8.42 14.80
N GLU A 149 0.84 7.63 15.00
CA GLU A 149 -0.17 7.38 13.97
C GLU A 149 -0.79 8.69 13.48
N HIS A 150 -0.99 8.77 12.17
CA HIS A 150 -1.63 9.92 11.57
C HIS A 150 -2.51 9.48 10.40
N PRO A 151 -3.84 9.66 10.47
CA PRO A 151 -4.77 9.15 9.46
C PRO A 151 -4.73 9.97 8.17
N ARG A 152 -4.14 11.17 8.14
CA ARG A 152 -4.07 12.00 6.93
C ARG A 152 -2.90 12.96 6.95
N LEU A 153 -1.80 12.64 6.28
CA LEU A 153 -0.54 13.40 6.35
C LEU A 153 -0.68 14.86 5.84
N SER A 154 -1.66 15.17 4.99
CA SER A 154 -1.97 16.56 4.60
C SER A 154 -2.39 17.49 5.75
N ARG A 155 -2.68 16.97 6.96
CA ARG A 155 -2.95 17.82 8.14
C ARG A 155 -1.73 18.08 9.02
N LEU A 156 -0.55 17.61 8.62
CA LEU A 156 0.71 17.87 9.32
C LEU A 156 1.38 19.12 8.75
N GLY A 157 1.54 20.17 9.55
CA GLY A 157 2.17 21.43 9.13
C GLY A 157 1.55 21.97 7.84
N ASP A 158 2.38 22.20 6.82
CA ASP A 158 1.96 22.67 5.48
C ASP A 158 1.42 21.55 4.56
N GLY A 159 1.21 20.34 5.10
CA GLY A 159 0.71 19.17 4.41
C GLY A 159 1.82 18.25 3.87
N PHE A 160 1.68 16.95 4.15
CA PHE A 160 2.71 15.94 3.85
C PHE A 160 2.20 14.72 3.04
N ASP A 161 0.93 14.74 2.60
CA ASP A 161 0.42 13.71 1.68
C ASP A 161 1.27 13.70 0.41
N ASN A 162 1.68 12.51 -0.03
CA ASN A 162 2.41 12.29 -1.29
C ASN A 162 3.76 13.04 -1.38
N ARG A 163 4.39 13.33 -0.23
CA ARG A 163 5.71 13.99 -0.17
C ARG A 163 6.79 13.14 0.47
N ALA A 164 6.40 12.19 1.31
CA ALA A 164 7.37 11.38 2.05
C ALA A 164 8.13 10.43 1.10
N SER A 165 9.45 10.57 1.04
CA SER A 165 10.36 9.71 0.27
C SER A 165 11.54 9.16 1.10
N SER A 166 11.60 9.49 2.38
CA SER A 166 12.42 8.80 3.37
C SER A 166 11.85 9.00 4.76
N PHE A 167 12.26 8.18 5.71
CA PHE A 167 11.78 8.29 7.08
C PHE A 167 12.82 7.81 8.11
N ARG A 168 12.60 8.25 9.35
CA ARG A 168 13.20 7.69 10.56
C ARG A 168 12.11 7.14 11.47
N VAL A 169 12.42 6.08 12.19
CA VAL A 169 11.63 5.48 13.25
C VAL A 169 12.48 5.46 14.50
N SER A 170 11.88 5.78 15.64
CA SER A 170 12.53 5.68 16.93
C SER A 170 11.56 5.40 18.06
#